data_AF-A0AAE1B0M0-F1
#
_entry.id   AF-A0AAE1B0M0-F1
#
_cell.length_a   1.000
_cell.length_b   1.000
_cell.length_c   1.000
_cell.angle_alpha   90.00
_cell.angle_beta   90.00
_cell.angle_gamma   90.00
#
_symmetry.space_group_name_H-M   'P 1'
#
loop_
_entity.id
_entity.type
_entity.pdbx_description
1 polymer ?
#
loop_
_entity_poly.entity_id
_entity_poly.type
_entity_poly.pdbx_seq_one_letter_code
_entity_poly.pdbx_strand_id
1 'polypeptide(L)'
;MGLGHLAADFLYPALHGGEAGLRRSTQLELKVTVLEETCSVTTVTVGATVPEHARPVQYFSLFWDDGWWDHLSAETNRYARSQNPPADWTPVTVNDMKVFIGLCFGTGIIKLPCLSNYWRQKKRLFQTELPSVMSRDRFLAIWPFAHVADKY
;
A
#
# COMPACT_ATOMS: atom_id res chain seq x y z
N MET A 1 25.97 -16.77 -6.93
CA MET A 1 25.74 -16.68 -5.48
C MET A 1 25.78 -15.21 -5.10
N GLY A 2 24.69 -14.69 -4.57
CA GLY A 2 24.58 -13.29 -4.16
C GLY A 2 23.17 -12.78 -4.37
N LEU A 3 22.70 -11.98 -3.41
CA LEU A 3 21.36 -11.40 -3.23
C LEU A 3 20.45 -12.22 -2.31
N GLY A 4 20.54 -11.93 -1.02
CA GLY A 4 19.63 -12.44 -0.01
C GLY A 4 19.81 -11.82 1.37
N HIS A 5 20.06 -10.50 1.48
CA HIS A 5 20.23 -9.90 2.81
C HIS A 5 19.93 -8.39 2.93
N LEU A 6 18.88 -7.86 2.30
CA LEU A 6 18.48 -6.45 2.48
C LEU A 6 16.97 -6.25 2.60
N ALA A 7 16.26 -7.14 3.29
CA ALA A 7 14.81 -6.97 3.52
C ALA A 7 14.40 -7.15 4.99
N ALA A 8 15.34 -7.28 5.93
CA ALA A 8 15.03 -7.53 7.34
C ALA A 8 15.05 -6.28 8.24
N ASP A 9 15.53 -5.13 7.77
CA ASP A 9 15.78 -3.97 8.64
C ASP A 9 14.57 -3.05 8.89
N PHE A 10 13.36 -3.44 8.45
CA PHE A 10 12.15 -2.62 8.60
C PHE A 10 11.21 -3.02 9.75
N LEU A 11 11.64 -3.90 10.67
CA LEU A 11 10.87 -4.22 11.88
C LEU A 11 11.64 -3.86 13.17
N TYR A 12 11.24 -2.73 13.77
CA TYR A 12 11.45 -2.30 15.18
C TYR A 12 12.87 -2.07 15.72
N PRO A 13 13.15 -0.84 16.19
CA PRO A 13 14.12 -0.59 17.24
C PRO A 13 13.48 0.16 18.43
N ALA A 14 13.18 -0.57 19.51
CA ALA A 14 12.98 0.03 20.83
C ALA A 14 13.31 -1.02 21.88
N LEU A 15 14.29 -0.72 22.75
CA LEU A 15 14.53 -1.22 24.11
C LEU A 15 16.04 -1.34 24.39
N HIS A 16 16.69 -0.21 24.65
CA HIS A 16 17.77 -0.15 25.64
C HIS A 16 17.75 1.23 26.30
N GLY A 17 17.25 1.27 27.53
CA GLY A 17 17.45 2.37 28.47
C GLY A 17 18.82 2.28 29.13
N GLY A 18 19.40 3.44 29.43
CA GLY A 18 20.65 3.61 30.16
C GLY A 18 20.90 5.10 30.38
N GLU A 19 21.20 5.47 31.61
CA GLU A 19 20.93 6.75 32.26
C GLU A 19 21.99 7.86 32.09
N ALA A 20 21.60 9.05 32.60
CA ALA A 20 22.40 10.06 33.30
C ALA A 20 23.09 11.17 32.48
N GLY A 21 22.73 12.42 32.80
CA GLY A 21 23.45 13.60 32.31
C GLY A 21 22.81 14.95 32.65
N LEU A 22 22.82 15.32 33.94
CA LEU A 22 22.54 16.67 34.44
C LEU A 22 23.43 17.73 33.77
N ARG A 23 22.89 18.62 32.91
CA ARG A 23 23.53 19.91 32.57
C ARG A 23 22.53 21.03 32.27
N ARG A 24 22.51 21.99 33.21
CA ARG A 24 22.40 23.46 33.07
C ARG A 24 21.34 24.02 32.11
N SER A 25 20.34 24.62 32.76
CA SER A 25 19.53 25.74 32.26
C SER A 25 20.34 26.70 31.40
N THR A 26 20.01 26.76 30.11
CA THR A 26 20.18 27.93 29.27
C THR A 26 18.87 28.06 28.50
N GLN A 27 18.09 29.07 28.88
CA GLN A 27 16.82 29.40 28.25
C GLN A 27 17.14 30.01 26.88
N LEU A 28 17.02 29.18 25.83
CA LEU A 28 17.02 29.66 24.45
C LEU A 28 15.58 30.05 24.11
N GLU A 29 15.28 31.35 24.12
CA GLU A 29 14.02 31.84 23.56
C GLU A 29 14.04 31.63 22.04
N LEU A 30 13.38 30.56 21.58
CA LEU A 30 13.01 30.39 20.18
C LEU A 30 11.91 31.41 19.85
N LYS A 31 12.28 32.55 19.27
CA LYS A 31 11.32 33.38 18.54
C LYS A 31 10.88 32.63 17.30
N VAL A 32 9.73 31.95 17.38
CA VAL A 32 9.00 31.44 16.23
C VAL A 32 8.46 32.65 15.48
N THR A 33 9.20 33.12 14.49
CA THR A 33 8.68 34.06 13.50
C THR A 33 7.80 33.25 12.58
N VAL A 34 6.48 33.44 12.69
CA VAL A 34 5.51 32.89 11.74
C VAL A 34 5.79 33.57 10.40
N LEU A 35 6.49 32.87 9.50
CA LEU A 35 6.49 33.24 8.10
C LEU A 35 5.11 32.85 7.60
N GLU A 36 4.25 33.84 7.36
CA GLU A 36 3.04 33.67 6.56
C GLU A 36 3.45 33.36 5.12
N GLU A 37 3.96 32.15 4.89
CA GLU A 37 3.98 31.59 3.55
C GLU A 37 2.53 31.19 3.25
N THR A 38 1.79 32.10 2.63
CA THR A 38 0.49 31.78 2.05
C THR A 38 0.71 30.62 1.10
N CYS A 39 0.32 29.42 1.52
CA CYS A 39 0.21 28.28 0.62
C CYS A 39 -0.75 28.72 -0.48
N SER A 40 -0.21 28.91 -1.69
CA SER A 40 -1.03 29.05 -2.87
C SER A 40 -1.69 27.69 -3.10
N VAL A 41 -2.83 27.49 -2.45
CA VAL A 41 -3.74 26.39 -2.75
C VAL A 41 -4.24 26.65 -4.16
N THR A 42 -3.49 26.14 -5.14
CA THR A 42 -3.94 26.08 -6.51
C THR A 42 -5.04 25.03 -6.51
N THR A 43 -6.28 25.48 -6.48
CA THR A 43 -7.43 24.63 -6.74
C THR A 43 -7.29 24.14 -8.19
N VAL A 44 -6.72 22.95 -8.35
CA VAL A 44 -6.88 22.20 -9.59
C VAL A 44 -8.36 21.86 -9.65
N THR A 45 -9.11 22.57 -10.49
CA THR A 45 -10.46 22.20 -10.89
C THR A 45 -10.34 20.89 -11.67
N VAL A 46 -10.26 19.77 -10.94
CA VAL A 46 -10.57 18.47 -11.51
C VAL A 46 -12.02 18.61 -11.95
N GLY A 47 -12.29 18.64 -13.26
CA GLY A 47 -13.62 18.80 -13.85
C GLY A 47 -14.60 17.67 -13.52
N ALA A 48 -14.29 16.83 -12.54
CA ALA A 48 -15.16 15.82 -12.01
C ALA A 48 -16.02 16.42 -10.89
N THR A 49 -17.25 16.78 -11.22
CA THR A 49 -18.27 17.12 -10.22
C THR A 49 -18.61 15.85 -9.44
N VAL A 50 -18.07 15.71 -8.23
CA VAL A 50 -18.40 14.59 -7.36
C VAL A 50 -19.71 14.91 -6.63
N PRO A 51 -20.70 14.00 -6.62
CA PRO A 51 -21.92 14.21 -5.84
C PRO A 51 -21.63 14.41 -4.35
N GLU A 52 -22.40 15.28 -3.70
CA GLU A 52 -22.28 15.58 -2.26
C GLU A 52 -22.37 14.33 -1.35
N HIS A 53 -22.98 13.25 -1.86
CA HIS A 53 -23.11 11.96 -1.18
C HIS A 53 -22.41 10.81 -1.93
N ALA A 54 -21.26 11.10 -2.55
CA ALA A 54 -20.49 10.08 -3.24
C ALA A 54 -19.93 9.03 -2.26
N ARG A 55 -19.94 7.77 -2.70
CA ARG A 55 -19.32 6.65 -1.98
C ARG A 55 -17.80 6.81 -2.01
N PRO A 56 -17.05 6.34 -1.00
CA PRO A 56 -15.59 6.42 -0.97
C PRO A 56 -14.90 5.94 -2.26
N VAL A 57 -15.44 4.88 -2.89
CA VAL A 57 -14.92 4.35 -4.16
C VAL A 57 -15.00 5.35 -5.32
N GLN A 58 -15.98 6.25 -5.33
CA GLN A 58 -16.14 7.25 -6.38
C GLN A 58 -15.07 8.34 -6.28
N TYR A 59 -14.70 8.74 -5.05
CA TYR A 59 -13.56 9.64 -4.83
C TYR A 59 -12.24 8.98 -5.25
N PHE A 60 -12.07 7.70 -4.93
CA PHE A 60 -10.88 6.95 -5.32
C PHE A 60 -10.71 6.86 -6.84
N SER A 61 -11.81 6.66 -7.58
CA SER A 61 -11.82 6.64 -9.04
C SER A 61 -11.44 7.97 -9.70
N LEU A 62 -11.37 9.08 -8.96
CA LEU A 62 -10.87 10.36 -9.49
C LEU A 62 -9.35 10.36 -9.71
N PHE A 63 -8.64 9.58 -8.91
CA PHE A 63 -7.18 9.45 -8.98
C PHE A 63 -6.76 8.24 -9.80
N TRP A 64 -7.56 7.18 -9.74
CA TRP A 64 -7.31 5.90 -10.40
C TRP A 64 -8.43 5.59 -11.40
N ASP A 65 -8.31 6.18 -12.59
CA ASP A 65 -9.22 5.97 -13.71
C ASP A 65 -9.11 4.56 -14.32
N ASP A 66 -10.04 4.22 -15.21
CA ASP A 66 -10.07 2.90 -15.86
C ASP A 66 -8.81 2.63 -16.71
N GLY A 67 -8.22 3.66 -17.33
CA GLY A 67 -6.98 3.53 -18.10
C GLY A 67 -5.79 3.14 -17.22
N TRP A 68 -5.73 3.65 -15.99
CA TRP A 68 -4.71 3.24 -15.04
C TRP A 68 -4.85 1.77 -14.64
N TRP A 69 -6.08 1.28 -14.43
CA TRP A 69 -6.31 -0.13 -14.12
C TRP A 69 -5.90 -1.06 -15.27
N ASP A 70 -6.22 -0.65 -16.50
CA ASP A 70 -5.81 -1.35 -17.71
C ASP A 70 -4.28 -1.42 -17.78
N HIS A 71 -3.60 -0.28 -17.62
CA HIS A 71 -2.13 -0.20 -17.61
C HIS A 71 -1.51 -1.09 -16.54
N LEU A 72 -2.00 -1.00 -15.31
CA LEU A 72 -1.51 -1.81 -14.19
C LEU A 72 -1.63 -3.32 -14.47
N SER A 73 -2.79 -3.75 -15.00
CA SER A 73 -3.02 -5.16 -15.30
C SER A 73 -2.17 -5.65 -16.47
N ALA A 74 -2.02 -4.83 -17.52
CA ALA A 74 -1.18 -5.14 -18.67
C ALA A 74 0.29 -5.25 -18.27
N GLU A 75 0.78 -4.31 -17.48
CA GLU A 75 2.18 -4.26 -17.06
C GLU A 75 2.51 -5.43 -16.11
N THR A 76 1.63 -5.72 -15.15
CA THR A 76 1.77 -6.89 -14.27
C THR A 76 1.86 -8.19 -15.08
N ASN A 77 0.99 -8.37 -16.08
CA ASN A 77 1.02 -9.54 -16.96
C ASN A 77 2.27 -9.60 -17.85
N ARG A 78 2.75 -8.46 -18.32
CA ARG A 78 3.96 -8.36 -19.13
C ARG A 78 5.20 -8.68 -18.29
N TYR A 79 5.28 -8.12 -17.09
CA TYR A 79 6.35 -8.40 -16.15
C TYR A 79 6.36 -9.88 -15.75
N ALA A 80 5.21 -10.47 -15.39
CA ALA A 80 5.10 -11.90 -15.11
C ALA A 80 5.68 -12.75 -16.24
N ARG A 81 5.30 -12.49 -17.50
CA ARG A 81 5.83 -13.18 -18.69
C ARG A 81 7.35 -13.05 -18.80
N SER A 82 7.92 -11.88 -18.48
CA SER A 82 9.37 -11.67 -18.52
C SER A 82 10.15 -12.43 -17.43
N GLN A 83 9.47 -12.80 -16.34
CA GLN A 83 10.07 -13.46 -15.18
C GLN A 83 9.91 -14.99 -15.19
N ASN A 84 9.43 -15.59 -16.29
CA ASN A 84 9.14 -17.03 -16.41
C ASN A 84 8.29 -17.53 -15.23
N PRO A 85 7.00 -17.16 -15.19
CA PRO A 85 6.18 -17.43 -14.03
C PRO A 85 5.90 -18.95 -13.92
N PRO A 86 5.44 -19.42 -12.74
CA PRO A 86 5.03 -20.81 -12.55
C PRO A 86 4.03 -21.29 -13.61
N ALA A 87 3.99 -22.59 -13.90
CA ALA A 87 3.14 -23.16 -14.95
C ALA A 87 1.63 -22.97 -14.71
N ASP A 88 1.23 -22.78 -13.45
CA ASP A 88 -0.14 -22.49 -13.01
C ASP A 88 -0.47 -20.99 -13.03
N TRP A 89 0.45 -20.13 -13.50
CA TRP A 89 0.20 -18.70 -13.63
C TRP A 89 -0.96 -18.43 -14.59
N THR A 90 -1.99 -17.79 -14.04
CA THR A 90 -3.11 -17.26 -14.80
C THR A 90 -2.95 -15.74 -14.95
N PRO A 91 -3.03 -15.18 -16.17
CA PRO A 91 -2.99 -13.72 -16.36
C PRO A 91 -4.00 -13.00 -15.46
N VAL A 92 -3.60 -11.84 -14.92
CA VAL A 92 -4.47 -11.01 -14.08
C VAL A 92 -5.42 -10.20 -14.94
N THR A 93 -6.67 -10.08 -14.50
CA THR A 93 -7.65 -9.15 -15.09
C THR A 93 -7.66 -7.81 -14.33
N VAL A 94 -8.28 -6.78 -14.91
CA VAL A 94 -8.56 -5.52 -14.19
C VAL A 94 -9.32 -5.77 -12.89
N ASN A 95 -10.29 -6.70 -12.90
CA ASN A 95 -11.04 -7.03 -11.71
C ASN A 95 -10.14 -7.69 -10.64
N ASP A 96 -9.26 -8.61 -11.05
CA ASP A 96 -8.28 -9.21 -10.15
C ASP A 96 -7.39 -8.14 -9.50
N MET A 97 -6.94 -7.15 -10.29
CA MET A 97 -6.10 -6.05 -9.79
C MET A 97 -6.86 -5.11 -8.84
N LYS A 98 -8.12 -4.79 -9.14
CA LYS A 98 -8.98 -4.00 -8.24
C LYS A 98 -9.17 -4.73 -6.90
N VAL A 99 -9.42 -6.04 -6.92
CA VAL A 99 -9.52 -6.86 -5.71
C VAL A 99 -8.17 -6.92 -4.98
N PHE A 100 -7.07 -7.16 -5.69
CA PHE A 100 -5.72 -7.23 -5.11
C PHE A 100 -5.34 -5.93 -4.38
N ILE A 101 -5.56 -4.76 -5.00
CA ILE A 101 -5.30 -3.47 -4.37
C ILE A 101 -6.24 -3.23 -3.18
N GLY A 102 -7.52 -3.61 -3.29
CA GLY A 102 -8.46 -3.57 -2.17
C GLY A 102 -7.99 -4.42 -0.97
N LEU A 103 -7.44 -5.61 -1.23
CA LEU A 103 -6.82 -6.46 -0.21
C LEU A 103 -5.58 -5.81 0.39
N CYS A 104 -4.71 -5.19 -0.43
CA CYS A 104 -3.57 -4.42 0.07
C CYS A 104 -4.00 -3.32 1.04
N PHE A 105 -5.06 -2.56 0.72
CA PHE A 105 -5.61 -1.58 1.67
C PHE A 105 -6.17 -2.23 2.93
N GLY A 106 -6.91 -3.34 2.80
CA GLY A 106 -7.42 -4.10 3.95
C GLY A 106 -6.31 -4.55 4.92
N THR A 107 -5.22 -5.10 4.39
CA THR A 107 -4.02 -5.48 5.18
C THR A 107 -3.21 -4.27 5.67
N GLY A 108 -3.34 -3.13 5.00
CA GLY A 108 -2.78 -1.85 5.42
C GLY A 108 -3.47 -1.32 6.68
N ILE A 109 -4.80 -1.43 6.74
CA ILE A 109 -5.65 -0.92 7.82
C ILE A 109 -5.66 -1.88 9.02
N ILE A 110 -5.94 -3.15 8.78
CA ILE A 110 -6.01 -4.17 9.82
C ILE A 110 -4.62 -4.78 9.94
N LYS A 111 -3.87 -4.50 11.01
CA LYS A 111 -2.53 -5.08 11.19
C LYS A 111 -2.61 -6.44 11.87
N LEU A 112 -2.30 -7.51 11.14
CA LEU A 112 -2.12 -8.86 11.69
C LEU A 112 -0.64 -9.25 11.75
N PRO A 113 -0.22 -10.10 12.72
CA PRO A 113 1.19 -10.44 12.92
C PRO A 113 1.78 -11.30 11.78
N CYS A 114 0.95 -11.91 10.95
CA CYS A 114 1.41 -12.56 9.73
C CYS A 114 0.35 -12.53 8.62
N LEU A 115 0.80 -12.54 7.37
CA LEU A 115 -0.05 -12.46 6.18
C LEU A 115 -1.02 -13.65 6.07
N SER A 116 -0.62 -14.83 6.54
CA SER A 116 -1.50 -16.00 6.53
C SER A 116 -2.69 -15.86 7.48
N ASN A 117 -2.65 -14.96 8.47
CA ASN A 117 -3.76 -14.76 9.40
C ASN A 117 -4.97 -14.07 8.76
N TYR A 118 -4.80 -13.27 7.70
CA TYR A 118 -5.94 -12.66 7.01
C TYR A 118 -6.88 -13.72 6.39
N TRP A 119 -6.31 -14.84 5.95
CA TRP A 119 -7.05 -15.98 5.38
C TRP A 119 -7.48 -17.05 6.40
N ARG A 120 -7.19 -16.84 7.69
CA ARG A 120 -7.55 -17.81 8.75
C ARG A 120 -8.80 -17.34 9.49
N GLN A 121 -9.98 -17.75 8.99
CA GLN A 121 -11.28 -17.45 9.60
C GLN A 121 -11.61 -18.27 10.87
N LYS A 122 -10.67 -19.05 11.41
CA LYS A 122 -10.93 -20.00 12.51
C LYS A 122 -11.13 -19.36 13.90
N LYS A 123 -10.89 -18.07 14.07
CA LYS A 123 -11.06 -17.38 15.37
C LYS A 123 -11.90 -16.11 15.19
N ARG A 124 -12.89 -15.94 16.07
CA ARG A 124 -13.83 -14.80 16.12
C ARG A 124 -13.16 -13.42 16.22
N LEU A 125 -11.86 -13.38 16.54
CA LEU A 125 -11.08 -12.16 16.72
C LEU A 125 -10.65 -11.50 15.39
N PHE A 126 -10.66 -12.24 14.27
CA PHE A 126 -10.15 -11.75 12.98
C PHE A 126 -11.08 -12.14 11.81
N GLN A 127 -12.39 -11.99 12.02
CA GLN A 127 -13.34 -12.15 10.92
C GLN A 127 -13.13 -11.01 9.92
N THR A 128 -12.53 -11.34 8.78
CA THR A 128 -12.44 -10.45 7.63
C THR A 128 -13.10 -11.15 6.45
N GLU A 129 -13.73 -10.35 5.59
CA GLU A 129 -14.31 -10.83 4.33
C GLU A 129 -13.25 -11.01 3.23
N LEU A 130 -12.00 -10.64 3.49
CA LEU A 130 -10.88 -10.78 2.53
C LEU A 130 -10.77 -12.18 1.90
N PRO A 131 -10.97 -13.30 2.63
CA PRO A 131 -10.81 -14.64 2.08
C PRO A 131 -11.92 -15.05 1.11
N SER A 132 -13.08 -14.38 1.15
CA SER A 132 -14.18 -14.65 0.22
C SER A 132 -13.96 -14.00 -1.14
N VAL A 133 -13.15 -12.93 -1.20
CA VAL A 133 -12.94 -12.14 -2.43
C VAL A 133 -11.80 -12.69 -3.30
N MET A 134 -10.73 -13.20 -2.70
CA MET A 134 -9.61 -13.83 -3.40
C MET A 134 -8.93 -14.85 -2.50
N SER A 135 -8.48 -15.98 -3.07
CA SER A 135 -7.70 -16.96 -2.31
C SER A 135 -6.33 -16.41 -1.94
N ARG A 136 -5.79 -16.88 -0.81
CA ARG A 136 -4.43 -16.52 -0.35
C ARG A 136 -3.39 -16.82 -1.43
N ASP A 137 -3.51 -17.98 -2.06
CA ASP A 137 -2.51 -18.48 -3.00
C ASP A 137 -2.54 -17.63 -4.29
N ARG A 138 -3.73 -17.19 -4.73
CA ARG A 138 -3.84 -16.23 -5.84
C ARG A 138 -3.23 -14.87 -5.48
N PHE A 139 -3.52 -14.35 -4.29
CA PHE A 139 -2.93 -13.08 -3.83
C PHE A 139 -1.39 -13.16 -3.79
N LEU A 140 -0.84 -14.24 -3.23
CA LEU A 140 0.60 -14.48 -3.17
C LEU A 140 1.22 -14.73 -4.54
N ALA A 141 0.48 -15.32 -5.49
CA ALA A 141 0.93 -15.48 -6.86
C ALA A 141 1.06 -14.13 -7.57
N ILE A 142 0.14 -13.20 -7.35
CA ILE A 142 0.16 -11.86 -7.98
C ILE A 142 1.24 -10.96 -7.36
N TRP A 143 1.41 -11.03 -6.03
CA TRP A 143 2.30 -10.14 -5.27
C TRP A 143 3.70 -9.92 -5.86
N PRO A 144 4.50 -10.94 -6.24
CA PRO A 144 5.84 -10.74 -6.77
C PRO A 144 5.86 -10.16 -8.19
N PHE A 145 4.76 -10.21 -8.93
CA PHE A 145 4.68 -9.75 -10.31
C PHE A 145 3.97 -8.41 -10.47
N ALA A 146 3.38 -7.86 -9.41
CA ALA A 146 2.73 -6.56 -9.43
C ALA A 146 3.73 -5.48 -9.85
N HIS A 147 3.50 -4.89 -11.03
CA HIS A 147 4.44 -3.96 -11.66
C HIS A 147 3.68 -2.80 -12.32
N VAL A 148 4.23 -1.59 -12.18
CA VAL A 148 3.59 -0.34 -12.68
C VAL A 148 4.46 0.34 -13.73
N ALA A 149 5.78 0.12 -13.70
CA ALA A 149 6.73 0.78 -14.56
C ALA A 149 6.88 0.03 -15.89
N ASP A 150 7.07 0.78 -16.97
CA ASP A 150 7.49 0.19 -18.23
C ASP A 150 9.01 -0.08 -18.18
N LYS A 151 9.45 -1.33 -18.38
CA LYS A 151 10.86 -1.62 -18.68
C LYS A 151 11.15 -1.19 -20.13
N TYR A 152 11.76 -0.01 -20.28
CA TYR A 152 12.33 0.52 -21.52
C TYR A 152 13.35 -0.42 -22.16
#